data_AF-A0A0D0GL80-F1
#
_entry.id   AF-A0A0D0GL80-F1
#
_cell.length_a   1.000
_cell.length_b   1.000
_cell.length_c   1.000
_cell.angle_alpha   90.00
_cell.angle_beta   90.00
_cell.angle_gamma   90.00
#
_symmetry.space_group_name_H-M   'P 1'
#
loop_
_entity.id
_entity.type
_entity.pdbx_description
1 polymer ?
#
loop_
_entity_poly.entity_id
_entity_poly.type
_entity_poly.pdbx_seq_one_letter_code
_entity_poly.pdbx_strand_id
1 'polypeptide(L)'
;MRNKVSAFTLMEVTVAMLISALVITICYTAYGLIQGYYLRFGEKNKTSAIVLDLKHVLERDFFKAVHIIRTEDGLSIEQDSLVIDYIFNDKQVLREIKSLHTDTFAMPVQQMKFSFEGREVNVADTVDQVNLELQMDKDTKVPLQINKYYSSADLFK
;
A
#
# COMPACT_ATOMS: atom_id res chain seq x y z
N MET A 1 37.88 -64.21 -0.18
CA MET A 1 38.06 -63.49 -1.46
C MET A 1 38.00 -62.00 -1.20
N ARG A 2 39.05 -61.25 -1.54
CA ARG A 2 39.15 -59.81 -1.28
C ARG A 2 38.91 -59.09 -2.61
N ASN A 3 37.67 -58.61 -2.83
CA ASN A 3 37.31 -57.87 -4.04
C ASN A 3 38.08 -56.54 -4.06
N LYS A 4 39.14 -56.47 -4.86
CA LYS A 4 39.87 -55.22 -5.11
C LYS A 4 39.04 -54.39 -6.08
N VAL A 5 38.52 -53.27 -5.60
CA VAL A 5 37.86 -52.27 -6.44
C VAL A 5 38.91 -51.70 -7.41
N SER A 6 38.60 -51.63 -8.71
CA SER A 6 39.54 -51.08 -9.69
C SER A 6 39.71 -49.57 -9.43
N ALA A 7 40.92 -49.04 -9.60
CA ALA A 7 41.16 -47.60 -9.42
C ALA A 7 40.27 -46.73 -10.34
N PHE A 8 39.77 -47.32 -11.43
CA PHE A 8 38.90 -46.68 -12.41
C PHE A 8 37.49 -46.41 -11.85
N THR A 9 36.92 -47.35 -11.08
CA THR A 9 35.59 -47.16 -10.45
C THR A 9 35.64 -46.16 -9.30
N LEU A 10 36.77 -46.01 -8.62
CA LEU A 10 36.92 -44.96 -7.61
C LEU A 10 36.86 -43.56 -8.24
N MET A 11 37.48 -43.38 -9.41
CA MET A 11 37.49 -42.11 -10.14
C MET A 11 36.10 -41.72 -10.68
N GLU A 12 35.34 -42.70 -11.19
CA GLU A 12 33.96 -42.45 -11.65
C GLU A 12 33.06 -42.00 -10.49
N VAL A 13 33.17 -42.65 -9.34
CA VAL A 13 32.35 -42.31 -8.17
C VAL A 13 32.69 -40.90 -7.66
N THR A 14 33.98 -40.52 -7.61
CA THR A 14 34.36 -39.17 -7.15
C THR A 14 33.89 -38.08 -8.11
N VAL A 15 34.01 -38.29 -9.41
CA VAL A 15 33.51 -37.35 -10.43
C VAL A 15 31.99 -37.23 -10.34
N ALA A 16 31.27 -38.35 -10.22
CA ALA A 16 29.82 -38.35 -10.05
C ALA A 16 29.37 -37.62 -8.76
N MET A 17 30.09 -37.80 -7.66
CA MET A 17 29.83 -37.10 -6.39
C MET A 17 30.07 -35.59 -6.51
N LEU A 18 31.14 -35.17 -7.18
CA LEU A 18 31.44 -33.75 -7.41
C LEU A 18 30.37 -33.07 -8.27
N ILE A 19 29.95 -33.72 -9.36
CA ILE A 19 28.89 -33.21 -10.23
C ILE A 19 27.58 -33.11 -9.43
N SER A 20 27.25 -34.13 -8.63
CA SER A 20 26.05 -34.12 -7.80
C SER A 20 26.07 -32.97 -6.79
N ALA A 21 27.19 -32.75 -6.11
CA ALA A 21 27.35 -31.65 -5.16
C ALA A 21 27.18 -30.28 -5.83
N LEU A 22 27.71 -30.11 -7.04
CA LEU A 22 27.56 -28.88 -7.83
C LEU A 22 26.10 -28.64 -8.20
N VAL A 23 25.41 -29.67 -8.69
CA VAL A 23 23.99 -29.58 -9.05
C VAL A 23 23.14 -29.23 -7.83
N ILE A 24 23.36 -29.90 -6.69
CA ILE A 24 22.64 -29.61 -5.44
C ILE A 24 22.85 -28.15 -5.02
N THR A 25 24.09 -27.65 -5.10
CA THR A 25 24.43 -26.27 -4.75
C THR A 25 23.70 -25.26 -5.64
N ILE A 26 23.67 -25.49 -6.95
CA ILE A 26 22.94 -24.63 -7.89
C ILE A 26 21.44 -24.65 -7.59
N CYS A 27 20.86 -25.83 -7.33
CA CYS A 27 19.44 -25.96 -6.99
C CYS A 27 19.08 -25.19 -5.71
N TYR A 28 19.88 -25.31 -4.65
CA TYR A 28 19.65 -24.56 -3.41
C TYR A 28 19.80 -23.06 -3.60
N THR A 29 20.77 -22.64 -4.42
CA THR A 29 20.96 -21.22 -4.74
C THR A 29 19.74 -20.67 -5.50
N ALA A 30 19.27 -21.39 -6.52
CA ALA A 30 18.08 -21.00 -7.28
C ALA A 30 16.84 -20.94 -6.39
N TYR A 31 16.67 -21.91 -5.49
CA TYR A 31 15.57 -21.91 -4.52
C TYR A 31 15.60 -20.67 -3.62
N GLY A 32 16.77 -20.36 -3.05
CA GLY A 32 16.95 -19.18 -2.20
C GLY A 32 16.65 -17.87 -2.93
N LEU A 33 17.05 -17.76 -4.20
CA LEU A 33 16.73 -16.60 -5.03
C LEU A 33 15.22 -16.47 -5.27
N ILE A 34 14.56 -17.56 -5.69
CA ILE A 34 13.11 -17.56 -5.96
C ILE A 34 12.33 -17.20 -4.69
N GLN A 35 12.68 -17.78 -3.54
CA GLN A 35 12.04 -17.48 -2.27
C GLN A 35 12.22 -15.99 -1.89
N GLY A 36 13.42 -15.45 -2.07
CA GLY A 36 13.69 -14.04 -1.82
C GLY A 36 12.88 -13.10 -2.71
N TYR A 37 12.74 -13.44 -4.00
CA TYR A 37 11.89 -12.68 -4.93
C TYR A 37 10.41 -12.75 -4.53
N TYR A 38 9.91 -13.93 -4.19
CA TYR A 38 8.52 -14.13 -3.81
C TYR A 38 8.14 -13.29 -2.58
N LEU A 39 8.98 -13.29 -1.54
CA LEU A 39 8.75 -12.50 -0.33
C LEU A 39 8.75 -10.99 -0.63
N ARG A 40 9.75 -10.50 -1.37
CA ARG A 40 9.83 -9.07 -1.73
C ARG A 40 8.67 -8.63 -2.61
N PHE A 41 8.25 -9.47 -3.54
CA PHE A 41 7.11 -9.20 -4.40
C PHE A 41 5.80 -9.19 -3.60
N GLY A 42 5.62 -10.13 -2.67
CA GLY A 42 4.47 -10.17 -1.77
C GLY A 42 4.32 -8.88 -0.93
N GLU A 43 5.41 -8.43 -0.30
CA GLU A 43 5.41 -7.19 0.48
C GLU A 43 5.07 -5.96 -0.39
N LYS A 44 5.69 -5.83 -1.57
CA LYS A 44 5.40 -4.72 -2.49
C LYS A 44 3.95 -4.73 -2.97
N ASN A 45 3.40 -5.90 -3.30
CA ASN A 45 2.01 -6.01 -3.72
C ASN A 45 1.04 -5.67 -2.59
N LYS A 46 1.34 -6.04 -1.35
CA LYS A 46 0.52 -5.70 -0.19
C LYS A 46 0.43 -4.17 -0.01
N THR A 47 1.55 -3.46 -0.12
CA THR A 47 1.55 -1.99 -0.05
C THR A 47 0.77 -1.36 -1.21
N SER A 48 0.97 -1.85 -2.43
CA SER A 48 0.20 -1.39 -3.61
C SER A 48 -1.29 -1.61 -3.45
N ALA A 49 -1.71 -2.75 -2.88
CA ALA A 49 -3.11 -3.04 -2.61
C ALA A 49 -3.70 -2.04 -1.60
N ILE A 50 -2.98 -1.73 -0.51
CA ILE A 50 -3.43 -0.74 0.49
C ILE A 50 -3.62 0.65 -0.14
N VAL A 51 -2.70 1.07 -1.02
CA VAL A 51 -2.83 2.36 -1.75
C VAL A 51 -4.09 2.38 -2.61
N LEU A 52 -4.31 1.30 -3.36
CA LEU A 52 -5.44 1.19 -4.27
C LEU A 52 -6.77 1.13 -3.50
N ASP A 53 -6.81 0.37 -2.41
CA ASP A 53 -7.98 0.26 -1.54
C ASP A 53 -8.31 1.61 -0.89
N LEU A 54 -7.31 2.31 -0.35
CA LEU A 54 -7.50 3.66 0.20
C LEU A 54 -8.06 4.60 -0.87
N LYS A 55 -7.46 4.61 -2.06
CA LYS A 55 -7.92 5.43 -3.19
C LYS A 55 -9.38 5.15 -3.51
N HIS A 56 -9.76 3.89 -3.71
CA HIS A 56 -11.12 3.52 -4.07
C HIS A 56 -12.14 3.86 -2.99
N VAL A 57 -11.79 3.62 -1.72
CA VAL A 57 -12.67 3.95 -0.60
C VAL A 57 -12.86 5.47 -0.49
N LEU A 58 -11.78 6.24 -0.60
CA LEU A 58 -11.84 7.70 -0.51
C LEU A 58 -12.61 8.30 -1.69
N GLU A 59 -12.35 7.85 -2.93
CA GLU A 59 -13.09 8.29 -4.12
C GLU A 59 -14.60 8.01 -3.98
N ARG A 60 -14.96 6.83 -3.50
CA ARG A 60 -16.36 6.45 -3.26
C ARG A 60 -17.01 7.35 -2.21
N ASP A 61 -16.30 7.63 -1.13
CA ASP A 61 -16.83 8.42 -0.02
C ASP A 61 -16.94 9.91 -0.40
N PHE A 62 -16.01 10.43 -1.22
CA PHE A 62 -16.08 11.75 -1.84
C PHE A 62 -17.27 11.90 -2.79
N PHE A 63 -17.50 10.89 -3.61
CA PHE A 63 -18.63 10.85 -4.53
C PHE A 63 -19.97 10.91 -3.80
N LYS A 64 -20.10 10.19 -2.68
CA LYS A 64 -21.33 10.14 -1.85
C LYS A 64 -21.46 11.29 -0.85
N ALA A 65 -20.41 12.06 -0.64
CA ALA A 65 -20.44 13.17 0.30
C ALA A 65 -21.51 14.20 -0.11
N VAL A 66 -22.17 14.81 0.85
CA VAL A 66 -22.90 16.06 0.66
C VAL A 66 -21.91 17.20 0.87
N HIS A 67 -21.19 17.18 2.00
CA HIS A 67 -20.14 18.13 2.32
C HIS A 67 -18.86 17.44 2.80
N ILE A 68 -17.74 18.10 2.58
CA ILE A 68 -16.42 17.66 3.03
C ILE A 68 -15.78 18.87 3.67
N ILE A 69 -15.41 18.74 4.94
CA ILE A 69 -14.87 19.82 5.75
C ILE A 69 -13.48 19.41 6.22
N ARG A 70 -12.51 20.31 6.11
CA ARG A 70 -11.17 20.09 6.70
C ARG A 70 -11.28 20.11 8.23
N THR A 71 -10.62 19.16 8.88
CA THR A 71 -10.41 19.15 10.34
C THR A 71 -8.93 19.38 10.65
N GLU A 72 -8.56 19.50 11.93
CA GLU A 72 -7.15 19.68 12.33
C GLU A 72 -6.28 18.50 11.88
N ASP A 73 -6.79 17.27 12.04
CA ASP A 73 -6.07 16.03 11.76
C ASP A 73 -6.48 15.36 10.43
N GLY A 74 -7.36 15.99 9.63
CA GLY A 74 -7.80 15.42 8.38
C GLY A 74 -9.07 16.01 7.77
N LEU A 75 -10.08 15.16 7.61
CA LEU A 75 -11.33 15.50 6.92
C LEU A 75 -12.53 14.92 7.66
N SER A 76 -13.64 15.66 7.67
CA SER A 76 -14.95 15.14 8.03
C SER A 76 -15.82 15.14 6.78
N ILE A 77 -16.34 13.97 6.43
CA ILE A 77 -17.22 13.76 5.29
C ILE A 77 -18.63 13.56 5.80
N GLU A 78 -19.52 14.50 5.49
CA GLU A 78 -20.94 14.38 5.76
C GLU A 78 -21.62 13.69 4.57
N GLN A 79 -22.34 12.60 4.84
CA GLN A 79 -23.25 11.94 3.90
C GLN A 79 -24.68 12.05 4.42
N ASP A 80 -25.67 11.69 3.60
CA ASP A 80 -27.10 11.85 3.93
C ASP A 80 -27.52 11.31 5.31
N SER A 81 -26.89 10.22 5.77
CA SER A 81 -27.28 9.51 7.00
C SER A 81 -26.12 9.20 7.95
N LEU A 82 -24.89 9.56 7.61
CA LEU A 82 -23.71 9.25 8.41
C LEU A 82 -22.59 10.28 8.21
N VAL A 83 -21.70 10.32 9.20
CA VAL A 83 -20.48 11.14 9.17
C VAL A 83 -19.28 10.20 9.20
N ILE A 84 -18.33 10.44 8.30
CA ILE A 84 -17.08 9.70 8.21
C ILE A 84 -15.94 10.65 8.53
N ASP A 85 -15.22 10.38 9.60
CA ASP A 85 -14.05 11.15 9.99
C ASP A 85 -12.79 10.43 9.52
N TYR A 86 -11.97 11.14 8.75
CA TYR A 86 -10.65 10.70 8.32
C TYR A 86 -9.59 11.38 9.17
N ILE A 87 -8.76 10.57 9.81
CA ILE A 87 -7.63 11.03 10.63
C ILE A 87 -6.36 10.52 9.97
N PHE A 88 -5.53 11.45 9.52
CA PHE A 88 -4.26 11.15 8.88
C PHE A 88 -3.14 11.37 9.89
N ASN A 89 -2.33 10.35 10.13
CA ASN A 89 -1.14 10.47 10.96
C ASN A 89 0.09 9.94 10.21
N ASP A 90 1.26 10.13 10.81
CA ASP A 90 2.56 9.76 10.22
C ASP A 90 2.72 8.27 9.91
N LYS A 91 1.82 7.39 10.38
CA LYS A 91 1.94 5.94 10.26
C LYS A 91 0.79 5.28 9.50
N GLN A 92 -0.41 5.85 9.60
CA GLN A 92 -1.63 5.24 9.12
C GLN A 92 -2.71 6.30 8.85
N VAL A 93 -3.66 5.92 8.00
CA VAL A 93 -4.91 6.64 7.78
C VAL A 93 -6.01 5.87 8.48
N LEU A 94 -6.74 6.55 9.36
CA LEU A 94 -7.93 6.02 10.02
C LEU A 94 -9.17 6.60 9.34
N ARG A 95 -10.16 5.74 9.13
CA ARG A 95 -11.47 6.10 8.62
C ARG A 95 -12.51 5.63 9.62
N GLU A 96 -13.08 6.55 10.37
CA GLU A 96 -14.05 6.29 11.41
C GLU A 96 -15.46 6.58 10.90
N ILE A 97 -16.29 5.55 10.76
CA ILE A 97 -17.73 5.75 10.57
C ILE A 97 -18.36 5.80 11.95
N LYS A 98 -18.94 6.95 12.33
CA LYS A 98 -19.61 7.09 13.62
C LYS A 98 -20.66 5.98 13.80
N SER A 99 -20.53 5.25 14.91
CA SER A 99 -21.46 4.17 15.32
C SER A 99 -21.45 2.88 14.49
N LEU A 100 -20.50 2.67 13.57
CA LEU A 100 -20.36 1.40 12.84
C LEU A 100 -19.01 0.72 13.08
N HIS A 101 -17.93 1.26 12.50
CA HIS A 101 -16.61 0.63 12.52
C HIS A 101 -15.50 1.63 12.14
N THR A 102 -14.27 1.25 12.42
CA THR A 102 -13.06 2.01 12.04
C THR A 102 -12.21 1.18 11.10
N ASP A 103 -11.97 1.68 9.88
CA ASP A 103 -11.02 1.09 8.94
C ASP A 103 -9.63 1.70 9.17
N THR A 104 -8.59 0.86 9.11
CA THR A 104 -7.19 1.28 9.30
C THR A 104 -6.37 0.94 8.06
N PHE A 105 -5.79 1.95 7.44
CA PHE A 105 -4.85 1.81 6.34
C PHE A 105 -3.45 2.11 6.85
N ALA A 106 -2.66 1.07 7.09
CA ALA A 106 -1.31 1.18 7.64
C ALA A 106 -0.31 1.71 6.59
N MET A 107 -0.40 3.01 6.31
CA MET A 107 0.44 3.70 5.36
C MET A 107 0.73 5.14 5.81
N PRO A 108 2.01 5.55 5.82
CA PRO A 108 2.40 6.91 6.15
C PRO A 108 1.99 7.91 5.06
N VAL A 109 1.40 9.03 5.49
CA VAL A 109 1.10 10.17 4.63
C VAL A 109 2.13 11.27 4.91
N GLN A 110 2.92 11.64 3.91
CA GLN A 110 4.00 12.63 4.10
C GLN A 110 3.54 14.06 3.92
N GLN A 111 2.64 14.29 2.97
CA GLN A 111 2.12 15.62 2.68
C GLN A 111 0.64 15.52 2.37
N MET A 112 -0.10 16.52 2.84
CA MET A 112 -1.53 16.66 2.61
C MET A 112 -1.81 18.10 2.24
N LYS A 113 -2.53 18.29 1.14
CA LYS A 113 -3.02 19.60 0.72
C LYS A 113 -4.49 19.50 0.41
N PHE A 114 -5.24 20.40 1.01
CA PHE A 114 -6.69 20.50 0.83
C PHE A 114 -6.97 21.82 0.12
N SER A 115 -7.83 21.79 -0.88
CA SER A 115 -8.22 22.98 -1.62
C SER A 115 -9.73 23.03 -1.86
N PHE A 116 -10.20 24.25 -2.11
CA PHE A 116 -11.54 24.58 -2.56
C PHE A 116 -11.47 25.63 -3.65
N GLU A 117 -12.05 25.36 -4.83
CA GLU A 117 -12.01 26.21 -6.02
C GLU A 117 -10.57 26.67 -6.38
N GLY A 118 -9.60 25.78 -6.18
CA GLY A 118 -8.19 26.04 -6.45
C GLY A 118 -7.45 26.88 -5.39
N ARG A 119 -8.09 27.23 -4.27
CA ARG A 119 -7.46 27.89 -3.13
C ARG A 119 -7.15 26.89 -2.02
N GLU A 120 -5.97 26.99 -1.43
CA GLU A 120 -5.59 26.11 -0.32
C GLU A 120 -6.41 26.45 0.93
N VAL A 121 -7.05 25.43 1.50
CA VAL A 121 -7.91 25.54 2.67
C VAL A 121 -7.09 25.14 3.89
N ASN A 122 -6.66 26.11 4.69
CA ASN A 122 -5.83 25.87 5.88
C ASN A 122 -6.61 25.84 7.20
N VAL A 123 -7.86 26.32 7.17
CA VAL A 123 -8.77 26.38 8.33
C VAL A 123 -9.92 25.41 8.07
N ALA A 124 -10.71 25.08 9.11
CA ALA A 124 -11.91 24.26 8.98
C ALA A 124 -12.92 24.93 8.02
N ASP A 125 -12.86 24.51 6.76
CA ASP A 125 -13.69 25.00 5.67
C ASP A 125 -13.92 23.85 4.66
N THR A 126 -14.78 24.12 3.69
CA THR A 126 -15.18 23.17 2.64
C THR A 126 -13.98 22.78 1.78
N VAL A 127 -13.94 21.52 1.33
CA VAL A 127 -12.85 20.98 0.51
C VAL A 127 -13.42 20.31 -0.73
N ASP A 128 -13.01 20.75 -1.92
CA ASP A 128 -13.36 20.11 -3.18
C ASP A 128 -12.24 19.22 -3.72
N GLN A 129 -11.01 19.40 -3.27
CA GLN A 129 -9.88 18.64 -3.75
C GLN A 129 -8.91 18.30 -2.62
N VAL A 130 -8.44 17.05 -2.65
CA VAL A 130 -7.43 16.53 -1.74
C VAL A 130 -6.26 16.01 -2.55
N ASN A 131 -5.06 16.45 -2.18
CA ASN A 131 -3.80 15.91 -2.66
C ASN A 131 -3.03 15.28 -1.50
N LEU A 132 -2.77 13.98 -1.58
CA LEU A 132 -2.00 13.23 -0.60
C LEU A 132 -0.71 12.73 -1.25
N GLU A 133 0.42 12.85 -0.55
CA GLU A 133 1.64 12.12 -0.90
C GLU A 133 1.81 10.92 0.02
N LEU A 134 1.59 9.73 -0.53
CA LEU A 134 1.68 8.47 0.18
C LEU A 134 3.08 7.88 0.01
N GLN A 135 3.68 7.38 1.08
CA GLN A 135 4.97 6.70 1.01
C GLN A 135 4.78 5.18 0.97
N MET A 136 5.18 4.56 -0.14
CA MET A 136 5.09 3.11 -0.34
C MET A 136 6.33 2.35 0.13
N ASP A 137 7.51 2.94 -0.09
CA ASP A 137 8.80 2.40 0.31
C ASP A 137 9.73 3.57 0.68
N LYS A 138 10.96 3.31 1.08
CA LYS A 138 11.90 4.37 1.50
C LYS A 138 12.10 5.47 0.46
N ASP A 139 11.97 5.15 -0.83
CA ASP A 139 12.28 6.05 -1.94
C ASP A 139 11.11 6.28 -2.92
N THR A 140 10.00 5.54 -2.75
CA THR A 140 8.84 5.62 -3.66
C THR A 140 7.70 6.37 -3.00
N LYS A 141 7.36 7.53 -3.56
CA LYS A 141 6.19 8.32 -3.20
C LYS A 141 5.14 8.23 -4.30
N VAL A 142 3.87 8.11 -3.91
CA VAL A 142 2.74 8.09 -4.83
C VAL A 142 1.84 9.29 -4.55
N PRO A 143 1.72 10.24 -5.50
CA PRO A 143 0.75 11.30 -5.38
C PRO A 143 -0.65 10.75 -5.64
N LEU A 144 -1.59 11.08 -4.77
CA LEU A 144 -2.99 10.74 -4.90
C LEU A 144 -3.80 12.04 -4.90
N GLN A 145 -4.57 12.26 -5.96
CA GLN A 145 -5.46 13.42 -6.10
C GLN A 145 -6.90 12.92 -6.22
N ILE A 146 -7.78 13.47 -5.39
CA ILE A 146 -9.22 13.18 -5.41
C ILE A 146 -9.96 14.50 -5.45
N ASN A 147 -10.95 14.58 -6.34
CA ASN A 147 -11.78 15.77 -6.51
C ASN A 147 -13.25 15.41 -6.24
N LYS A 148 -13.98 16.34 -5.63
CA LYS A 148 -15.42 16.36 -5.48
C LYS A 148 -16.00 17.46 -6.36
N TYR A 149 -16.92 17.06 -7.22
CA TYR A 149 -17.71 18.01 -8.00
C TYR A 149 -19.01 18.28 -7.24
N TYR A 150 -19.10 19.44 -6.61
CA TYR A 150 -20.32 19.88 -5.93
C TYR A 150 -21.40 20.21 -6.95
N SER A 151 -22.63 19.81 -6.66
CA SER A 151 -23.78 20.33 -7.41
C SER A 151 -24.08 21.76 -6.96
N SER A 152 -24.71 22.56 -7.83
CA SER A 152 -25.09 23.94 -7.48
C SER A 152 -26.03 24.04 -6.28
N ALA A 153 -26.72 22.95 -5.91
CA ALA A 153 -27.57 22.89 -4.72
C ALA A 153 -26.75 22.69 -3.42
N ASP A 154 -25.59 22.05 -3.50
CA ASP A 154 -24.76 21.69 -2.34
C ASP A 154 -23.73 22.78 -1.99
N LEU A 155 -23.60 23.82 -2.83
CA LEU A 155 -22.67 24.94 -2.62
C LEU A 155 -23.22 26.01 -1.67
N PHE A 156 -24.52 26.02 -1.38
CA PHE A 156 -25.16 27.05 -0.57
C PHE A 156 -25.77 26.43 0.69
N LYS A 157 -25.17 26.72 1.84
CA LYS A 157 -25.73 26.48 3.18
C LYS A 157 -25.95 27.82 3.88
#